data_AF-A0A1Y0HLD8-F1
#
_entry.id   AF-A0A1Y0HLD8-F1
#
_cell.length_a   1.000
_cell.length_b   1.000
_cell.length_c   1.000
_cell.angle_alpha   90.00
_cell.angle_beta   90.00
_cell.angle_gamma   90.00
#
_symmetry.space_group_name_H-M   'P 1'
#
loop_
_entity.id
_entity.type
_entity.pdbx_description
1 polymer ?
#
loop_
_entity_poly.entity_id
_entity_poly.type
_entity_poly.pdbx_seq_one_letter_code
_entity_poly.pdbx_strand_id
1 'polypeptide(L)'
;MIRKSKKKEKSRQSQSLKPKTVRKTSASRPRKRTAQKQVVKTSLVFKLFMGAIIALLMVIALKYIIEPLISPNPLLGKWRTQTALGIMEIEFDRQSMSSFGTKNPVSYDVEENKVIVFDDTIKVGNTYKIIDQNTISTESGGYKTVYKRVR
;
A
#
# COMPACT_ATOMS: atom_id res chain seq x y z
N MET A 1 -24.33 9.77 108.04
CA MET A 1 -24.47 11.19 107.63
C MET A 1 -24.67 11.25 106.11
N ILE A 2 -25.73 11.88 105.61
CA ILE A 2 -25.71 13.22 104.95
C ILE A 2 -24.79 13.20 103.71
N ARG A 3 -25.26 12.84 102.51
CA ARG A 3 -26.06 13.62 101.53
C ARG A 3 -25.39 14.90 101.01
N LYS A 4 -24.96 14.90 99.75
CA LYS A 4 -24.72 16.12 98.94
C LYS A 4 -26.01 16.59 98.26
N SER A 5 -26.09 17.88 97.92
CA SER A 5 -27.31 18.57 97.50
C SER A 5 -27.62 18.48 95.99
N LYS A 6 -28.89 18.72 95.64
CA LYS A 6 -29.35 19.11 94.30
C LYS A 6 -29.99 20.49 94.39
N LYS A 7 -29.80 21.38 93.40
CA LYS A 7 -30.58 22.61 93.20
C LYS A 7 -31.25 22.56 91.81
N LYS A 8 -32.44 23.17 91.65
CA LYS A 8 -33.39 22.84 90.57
C LYS A 8 -34.49 23.91 90.38
N GLU A 9 -34.39 24.72 89.33
CA GLU A 9 -35.41 25.67 88.80
C GLU A 9 -35.00 26.10 87.38
N LYS A 10 -35.83 26.26 86.33
CA LYS A 10 -37.26 25.96 86.02
C LYS A 10 -38.33 27.07 86.08
N SER A 11 -38.37 27.92 85.05
CA SER A 11 -39.59 28.47 84.40
C SER A 11 -39.49 28.17 82.88
N ARG A 12 -40.51 27.88 82.06
CA ARG A 12 -41.91 28.34 81.85
C ARG A 12 -42.04 29.69 81.11
N GLN A 13 -42.88 29.83 80.07
CA GLN A 13 -44.04 28.98 79.71
C GLN A 13 -43.79 27.83 78.68
N SER A 14 -44.17 27.75 77.40
CA SER A 14 -44.81 28.67 76.41
C SER A 14 -45.56 27.87 75.31
N GLN A 15 -45.99 28.51 74.20
CA GLN A 15 -46.81 27.96 73.09
C GLN A 15 -46.08 28.16 71.73
N SER A 16 -46.40 27.54 70.58
CA SER A 16 -47.67 26.94 70.12
C SER A 16 -47.51 25.64 69.26
N LEU A 17 -48.51 25.31 68.43
CA LEU A 17 -48.93 23.95 68.03
C LEU A 17 -48.51 23.48 66.61
N LYS A 18 -48.16 22.17 66.51
CA LYS A 18 -48.28 21.26 65.32
C LYS A 18 -47.38 21.54 64.08
N PRO A 19 -47.22 20.58 63.13
CA PRO A 19 -47.40 19.11 63.19
C PRO A 19 -46.11 18.31 62.86
N LYS A 20 -46.18 16.97 62.92
CA LYS A 20 -45.09 16.05 62.52
C LYS A 20 -45.01 15.86 60.99
N THR A 21 -43.79 15.75 60.45
CA THR A 21 -43.52 14.95 59.24
C THR A 21 -42.24 14.15 59.43
N VAL A 22 -42.30 12.82 59.21
CA VAL A 22 -41.15 11.91 59.34
C VAL A 22 -40.21 12.08 58.14
N ARG A 23 -38.90 12.14 58.36
CA ARG A 23 -37.90 12.07 57.28
C ARG A 23 -36.99 10.84 57.43
N LYS A 24 -36.78 10.15 56.30
CA LYS A 24 -36.17 8.81 56.23
C LYS A 24 -34.65 8.82 56.42
N THR A 25 -34.12 7.65 56.74
CA THR A 25 -32.70 7.28 56.73
C THR A 25 -31.98 7.72 55.46
N SER A 26 -30.75 8.23 55.61
CA SER A 26 -29.88 8.62 54.51
C SER A 26 -29.12 7.43 53.94
N ALA A 27 -29.55 6.90 52.79
CA ALA A 27 -28.78 5.92 52.04
C ALA A 27 -27.54 6.59 51.40
N SER A 28 -26.37 5.98 51.58
CA SER A 28 -25.13 6.41 50.92
C SER A 28 -25.18 6.11 49.41
N ARG A 29 -24.78 7.08 48.58
CA ARG A 29 -24.71 6.90 47.12
C ARG A 29 -23.34 6.32 46.70
N PRO A 30 -23.28 5.27 45.87
CA PRO A 30 -22.01 4.75 45.36
C PRO A 30 -21.38 5.74 44.37
N ARG A 31 -20.09 6.01 44.54
CA ARG A 31 -19.29 6.93 43.71
C ARG A 31 -18.97 6.26 42.36
N LYS A 32 -19.71 6.61 41.30
CA LYS A 32 -19.40 6.14 39.93
C LYS A 32 -17.95 6.50 39.56
N ARG A 33 -17.13 5.51 39.26
CA ARG A 33 -15.84 5.70 38.56
C ARG A 33 -16.14 5.95 37.08
N THR A 34 -15.88 7.15 36.60
CA THR A 34 -15.80 7.43 35.17
C THR A 34 -14.56 6.76 34.59
N ALA A 35 -14.71 5.87 33.62
CA ALA A 35 -13.57 5.35 32.87
C ALA A 35 -12.96 6.48 32.05
N GLN A 36 -11.72 6.88 32.36
CA GLN A 36 -10.96 7.79 31.50
C GLN A 36 -10.66 7.07 30.19
N LYS A 37 -11.27 7.53 29.08
CA LYS A 37 -10.80 7.16 27.75
C LYS A 37 -9.35 7.65 27.62
N GLN A 38 -8.39 6.74 27.49
CA GLN A 38 -7.01 7.11 27.18
C GLN A 38 -6.97 7.73 25.77
N VAL A 39 -6.95 9.06 25.71
CA VAL A 39 -6.64 9.78 24.49
C VAL A 39 -5.17 9.55 24.20
N VAL A 40 -4.88 8.63 23.28
CA VAL A 40 -3.52 8.32 22.85
C VAL A 40 -2.91 9.57 22.22
N LYS A 41 -2.04 10.26 22.96
CA LYS A 41 -1.25 11.38 22.46
C LYS A 41 -0.25 10.86 21.41
N THR A 42 -0.68 10.79 20.16
CA THR A 42 0.21 10.50 19.02
C THR A 42 1.34 11.53 18.99
N SER A 43 2.55 11.09 19.29
CA SER A 43 3.70 12.00 19.40
C SER A 43 4.02 12.61 18.03
N LEU A 44 4.57 13.82 18.04
CA LEU A 44 4.96 14.52 16.81
C LEU A 44 6.04 13.70 16.05
N VAL A 45 6.95 13.05 16.80
CA VAL A 45 7.94 12.10 16.29
C VAL A 45 7.29 10.90 15.58
N PHE A 46 6.23 10.30 16.16
CA PHE A 46 5.51 9.19 15.50
C PHE A 46 4.84 9.64 14.20
N LYS A 47 4.30 10.87 14.14
CA LYS A 47 3.73 11.43 12.91
C LYS A 47 4.80 11.67 11.83
N LEU A 48 5.99 12.17 12.22
CA LEU A 48 7.12 12.33 11.31
C LEU A 48 7.64 10.97 10.80
N PHE A 49 7.74 9.96 11.66
CA PHE A 49 8.15 8.61 11.29
C PHE A 49 7.17 7.94 10.32
N MET A 50 5.86 8.01 10.60
CA MET A 50 4.83 7.53 9.68
C MET A 50 4.82 8.31 8.36
N GLY A 51 5.05 9.64 8.40
CA GLY A 51 5.20 10.47 7.21
C GLY A 51 6.39 10.05 6.34
N ALA A 52 7.54 9.75 6.96
CA ALA A 52 8.72 9.23 6.27
C ALA A 52 8.48 7.86 5.63
N ILE A 53 7.78 6.95 6.32
CA ILE A 53 7.37 5.64 5.76
C ILE A 53 6.44 5.83 4.56
N ILE A 54 5.43 6.71 4.66
CA ILE A 54 4.50 6.98 3.56
C ILE A 54 5.23 7.61 2.36
N ALA A 55 6.18 8.53 2.61
CA ALA A 55 7.01 9.12 1.56
C ALA A 55 7.91 8.07 0.87
N LEU A 56 8.52 7.15 1.65
CA LEU A 56 9.33 6.06 1.11
C LEU A 56 8.47 5.11 0.24
N LEU A 57 7.29 4.72 0.72
CA LEU A 57 6.35 3.89 -0.03
C LEU A 57 5.87 4.59 -1.32
N MET A 58 5.63 5.90 -1.28
CA MET A 58 5.31 6.70 -2.47
C MET A 58 6.44 6.70 -3.49
N VAL A 59 7.70 6.89 -3.07
CA VAL A 59 8.88 6.84 -3.97
C VAL A 59 9.03 5.45 -4.61
N ILE A 60 8.83 4.38 -3.83
CA ILE A 60 8.87 3.00 -4.34
C ILE A 60 7.74 2.75 -5.34
N ALA A 61 6.51 3.14 -5.02
CA ALA A 61 5.37 3.01 -5.93
C ALA A 61 5.55 3.81 -7.22
N LEU A 62 6.06 5.05 -7.12
CA LEU A 62 6.41 5.89 -8.27
C LEU A 62 7.44 5.17 -9.16
N LYS A 63 8.50 4.58 -8.61
CA LYS A 63 9.47 3.81 -9.40
C LYS A 63 8.80 2.68 -10.18
N TYR A 64 8.04 1.81 -9.52
CA TYR A 64 7.37 0.68 -10.18
C TYR A 64 6.30 1.07 -11.21
N ILE A 65 5.73 2.28 -11.14
CA ILE A 65 4.78 2.80 -12.13
C ILE A 65 5.49 3.48 -13.31
N ILE A 66 6.59 4.19 -13.04
CA ILE A 66 7.29 5.04 -14.03
C ILE A 66 8.31 4.24 -14.86
N GLU A 67 8.97 3.26 -14.26
CA GLU A 67 9.96 2.40 -14.92
C GLU A 67 9.42 1.67 -16.17
N PRO A 68 8.22 1.03 -16.15
CA PRO A 68 7.58 0.47 -17.35
C PRO A 68 6.89 1.51 -18.27
N LEU A 69 7.08 2.81 -18.01
CA LEU A 69 6.48 3.92 -18.77
C LEU A 69 7.54 4.79 -19.49
N ILE A 70 8.72 4.98 -18.90
CA ILE A 70 9.82 5.78 -19.48
C ILE A 70 10.59 5.04 -20.58
N SER A 71 10.78 3.73 -20.47
CA SER A 71 11.43 2.92 -21.52
C SER A 71 10.43 1.95 -22.16
N PRO A 72 9.55 2.43 -23.08
CA PRO A 72 8.66 1.56 -23.82
C PRO A 72 9.46 0.70 -24.80
N ASN A 73 9.51 -0.61 -24.57
CA ASN A 73 10.21 -1.56 -25.44
C ASN A 73 9.81 -1.37 -26.93
N PRO A 74 10.72 -0.93 -27.81
CA PRO A 74 10.41 -0.63 -29.20
C PRO A 74 10.08 -1.88 -30.05
N LEU A 75 10.41 -3.08 -29.57
CA LEU A 75 10.03 -4.33 -30.23
C LEU A 75 8.53 -4.64 -30.14
N LEU A 76 7.76 -4.02 -29.22
CA LEU A 76 6.37 -4.42 -29.00
C LEU A 76 5.52 -4.39 -30.28
N GLY A 77 4.70 -5.43 -30.46
CA GLY A 77 3.90 -5.67 -31.67
C GLY A 77 4.49 -6.72 -32.62
N LYS A 78 3.97 -6.75 -33.85
CA LYS A 78 4.27 -7.79 -34.86
C LYS A 78 5.38 -7.40 -35.84
N TRP A 79 6.21 -8.37 -36.18
CA TRP A 79 7.34 -8.26 -37.09
C TRP A 79 7.36 -9.44 -38.06
N ARG A 80 7.59 -9.14 -39.33
CA ARG A 80 7.63 -10.12 -40.42
C ARG A 80 8.95 -10.02 -41.18
N THR A 81 9.45 -11.15 -41.63
CA THR A 81 10.55 -11.25 -42.59
C THR A 81 10.24 -12.31 -43.65
N GLN A 82 10.96 -12.26 -44.77
CA GLN A 82 10.87 -13.21 -45.85
C GLN A 82 12.24 -13.90 -46.01
N THR A 83 12.25 -15.22 -45.87
CA THR A 83 13.44 -16.06 -46.05
C THR A 83 13.22 -17.05 -47.20
N ALA A 84 14.26 -17.82 -47.55
CA ALA A 84 14.14 -18.89 -48.55
C ALA A 84 13.16 -20.01 -48.12
N LEU A 85 12.81 -20.09 -46.83
CA LEU A 85 11.84 -21.06 -46.29
C LEU A 85 10.40 -20.49 -46.21
N GLY A 86 10.19 -19.23 -46.63
CA GLY A 86 8.89 -18.56 -46.65
C GLY A 86 8.82 -17.33 -45.75
N ILE A 87 7.62 -17.03 -45.25
CA ILE A 87 7.37 -15.90 -44.36
C ILE A 87 7.56 -16.34 -42.91
N MET A 88 8.39 -15.61 -42.15
CA MET A 88 8.55 -15.83 -40.72
C MET A 88 8.00 -14.63 -39.95
N GLU A 89 7.26 -14.89 -38.87
CA GLU A 89 6.61 -13.88 -38.04
C GLU A 89 6.98 -14.05 -36.56
N ILE A 90 7.14 -12.90 -35.90
CA ILE A 90 7.41 -12.77 -34.48
C ILE A 90 6.48 -11.68 -33.91
N GLU A 91 5.86 -11.93 -32.77
CA GLU A 91 5.06 -10.96 -32.02
C GLU A 91 5.62 -10.81 -30.61
N PHE A 92 5.93 -9.57 -30.22
CA PHE A 92 6.45 -9.24 -28.89
C PHE A 92 5.36 -8.56 -28.05
N ASP A 93 4.93 -9.25 -26.99
CA ASP A 93 4.12 -8.69 -25.90
C ASP A 93 5.02 -8.25 -24.73
N ARG A 94 4.45 -7.52 -23.77
CA ARG A 94 5.17 -7.01 -22.57
C ARG A 94 5.86 -8.09 -21.71
N GLN A 95 5.45 -9.35 -21.80
CA GLN A 95 5.92 -10.46 -20.95
C GLN A 95 6.11 -11.79 -21.73
N SER A 96 5.96 -11.77 -23.06
CA SER A 96 6.03 -12.98 -23.88
C SER A 96 6.37 -12.68 -25.34
N MET A 97 7.01 -13.64 -26.00
CA MET A 97 7.29 -13.63 -27.43
C MET A 97 6.54 -14.80 -28.08
N SER A 98 5.85 -14.53 -29.18
CA SER A 98 5.24 -15.55 -30.05
C SER A 98 6.06 -15.68 -31.33
N SER A 99 6.40 -16.90 -31.73
CA SER A 99 7.08 -17.18 -33.00
C SER A 99 6.75 -18.60 -33.46
N PHE A 100 6.55 -18.79 -34.76
CA PHE A 100 6.14 -20.08 -35.37
C PHE A 100 4.93 -20.76 -34.68
N GLY A 101 4.02 -19.97 -34.10
CA GLY A 101 2.84 -20.46 -33.38
C GLY A 101 3.10 -20.88 -31.92
N THR A 102 4.35 -20.90 -31.46
CA THR A 102 4.71 -21.13 -30.05
C THR A 102 4.83 -19.79 -29.31
N LYS A 103 4.27 -19.68 -28.10
CA LYS A 103 4.32 -18.47 -27.28
C LYS A 103 5.04 -18.73 -25.95
N ASN A 104 6.22 -18.15 -25.79
CA ASN A 104 7.08 -18.33 -24.62
C ASN A 104 7.06 -17.08 -23.72
N PRO A 105 7.17 -17.23 -22.39
CA PRO A 105 7.44 -16.10 -21.49
C PRO A 105 8.81 -15.52 -21.81
N VAL A 106 8.92 -14.18 -21.84
CA VAL A 106 10.20 -13.50 -22.03
C VAL A 106 10.33 -12.27 -21.16
N SER A 107 11.58 -11.97 -20.80
CA SER A 107 12.02 -10.72 -20.20
C SER A 107 12.84 -9.91 -21.19
N TYR A 108 12.88 -8.58 -21.00
CA TYR A 108 13.51 -7.64 -21.93
C TYR A 108 14.55 -6.77 -21.21
N ASP A 109 15.70 -6.58 -21.84
CA ASP A 109 16.62 -5.49 -21.53
C ASP A 109 16.66 -4.52 -22.72
N VAL A 110 16.55 -3.22 -22.47
CA VAL A 110 16.25 -2.19 -23.47
C VAL A 110 17.32 -1.11 -23.45
N GLU A 111 18.23 -1.16 -24.41
CA GLU A 111 19.26 -0.15 -24.65
C GLU A 111 18.88 0.74 -25.85
N GLU A 112 19.53 1.90 -25.97
CA GLU A 112 19.21 2.93 -26.98
C GLU A 112 19.11 2.41 -28.42
N ASN A 113 19.97 1.45 -28.78
CA ASN A 113 20.12 0.94 -30.15
C ASN A 113 19.83 -0.57 -30.29
N LYS A 114 19.48 -1.26 -29.20
CA LYS A 114 19.19 -2.71 -29.21
C LYS A 114 18.31 -3.14 -28.04
N VAL A 115 17.54 -4.20 -28.25
CA VAL A 115 16.79 -4.89 -27.19
C VAL A 115 17.28 -6.33 -27.10
N ILE A 116 17.57 -6.79 -25.89
CA ILE A 116 17.89 -8.19 -25.61
C ILE A 116 16.61 -8.87 -25.10
N VAL A 117 16.20 -9.96 -25.74
CA VAL A 117 15.01 -10.72 -25.42
C VAL A 117 15.45 -12.05 -24.81
N PHE A 118 15.20 -12.23 -23.51
CA PHE A 118 15.55 -13.44 -22.78
C PHE A 118 14.35 -14.38 -22.72
N ASP A 119 14.47 -15.57 -23.31
CA ASP A 119 13.46 -16.62 -23.17
C ASP A 119 13.53 -17.20 -21.76
N ASP A 120 12.45 -17.03 -20.99
CA ASP A 120 12.43 -17.45 -19.59
C ASP A 120 12.25 -18.96 -19.40
N THR A 121 11.98 -19.71 -20.48
CA THR A 121 11.85 -21.17 -20.51
C THR A 121 13.20 -21.84 -20.71
N ILE A 122 13.97 -21.39 -21.71
CA ILE A 122 15.27 -22.00 -22.10
C ILE A 122 16.49 -21.20 -21.62
N LYS A 123 16.28 -20.02 -21.03
CA LYS A 123 17.32 -19.09 -20.55
C LYS A 123 18.35 -18.68 -21.60
N VAL A 124 17.89 -18.47 -22.83
CA VAL A 124 18.68 -17.96 -23.96
C VAL A 124 18.29 -16.51 -24.28
N GLY A 125 19.27 -15.62 -24.43
CA GLY A 125 19.08 -14.23 -24.82
C GLY A 125 19.33 -14.01 -26.32
N ASN A 126 18.34 -13.48 -27.04
CA ASN A 126 18.46 -13.07 -28.44
C ASN A 126 18.54 -11.54 -28.55
N THR A 127 19.55 -11.01 -29.23
CA THR A 127 19.72 -9.54 -29.41
C THR A 127 19.07 -9.07 -30.72
N TYR A 128 18.25 -8.03 -30.64
CA TYR A 128 17.65 -7.35 -31.78
C TYR A 128 18.18 -5.91 -31.85
N LYS A 129 18.99 -5.63 -32.86
CA LYS A 129 19.54 -4.30 -33.19
C LYS A 129 18.45 -3.49 -33.88
N ILE A 130 18.15 -2.30 -33.37
CA ILE A 130 17.17 -1.37 -33.95
C ILE A 130 17.84 -0.67 -35.14
N ILE A 131 17.16 -0.60 -36.28
CA ILE A 131 17.64 0.12 -37.48
C ILE A 131 16.78 1.37 -37.71
N ASP A 132 15.46 1.22 -37.65
CA ASP A 132 14.50 2.33 -37.63
C ASP A 132 13.21 1.89 -36.90
N GLN A 133 12.24 2.81 -36.74
CA GLN A 133 10.98 2.55 -36.04
C GLN A 133 10.19 1.32 -36.55
N ASN A 134 10.41 0.95 -37.82
CA ASN A 134 9.75 -0.15 -38.52
C ASN A 134 10.75 -1.23 -39.00
N THR A 135 12.03 -1.17 -38.61
CA THR A 135 13.05 -2.16 -39.00
C THR A 135 13.96 -2.56 -37.85
N ILE A 136 14.07 -3.86 -37.60
CA ILE A 136 15.04 -4.46 -36.67
C ILE A 136 15.87 -5.51 -37.40
N SER A 137 17.03 -5.86 -36.84
CA SER A 137 17.79 -7.03 -37.27
C SER A 137 18.31 -7.83 -36.09
N THR A 138 18.27 -9.15 -36.20
CA THR A 138 18.94 -10.07 -35.27
C THR A 138 20.04 -10.83 -36.01
N GLU A 139 20.92 -11.46 -35.26
CA GLU A 139 22.11 -12.12 -35.77
C GLU A 139 22.30 -13.42 -34.97
N SER A 140 22.13 -14.56 -35.64
CA SER A 140 22.14 -15.88 -35.01
C SER A 140 22.71 -16.92 -35.96
N GLY A 141 23.55 -17.83 -35.44
CA GLY A 141 24.26 -18.83 -36.25
C GLY A 141 25.18 -18.24 -37.35
N GLY A 142 25.57 -16.97 -37.23
CA GLY A 142 26.33 -16.24 -38.26
C GLY A 142 25.47 -15.58 -39.35
N TYR A 143 24.15 -15.72 -39.31
CA TYR A 143 23.22 -15.13 -40.28
C TYR A 143 22.52 -13.89 -39.70
N LYS A 144 22.52 -12.79 -40.46
CA LYS A 144 21.78 -11.56 -40.13
C LYS A 144 20.39 -11.58 -40.76
N THR A 145 19.35 -11.65 -39.93
CA THR A 145 17.96 -11.61 -40.37
C THR A 145 17.36 -10.24 -40.09
N VAL A 146 16.78 -9.59 -41.11
CA VAL A 146 16.13 -8.27 -41.02
C VAL A 146 14.62 -8.46 -41.01
N TYR A 147 13.92 -7.86 -40.04
CA TYR A 147 12.46 -7.89 -39.94
C TYR A 147 11.89 -6.48 -40.15
N LYS A 148 10.68 -6.43 -40.71
CA LYS A 148 9.88 -5.21 -40.85
C LYS A 148 8.66 -5.28 -39.93
N ARG A 149 8.29 -4.16 -39.31
CA ARG A 149 7.09 -4.04 -38.48
C ARG A 149 5.85 -4.24 -39.35
N VAL A 150 4.93 -5.08 -38.89
CA VAL A 150 3.60 -5.24 -39.50
C VAL A 150 2.71 -4.09 -39.01
N ARG A 151 1.95 -3.48 -39.92
CA ARG A 151 0.95 -2.45 -39.63
C ARG A 151 -0.44 -3.07 -39.49
#